data_AF-A0A4Y6PPR5-F1
#
_entry.id   AF-A0A4Y6PPR5-F1
#
_cell.length_a   1.000
_cell.length_b   1.000
_cell.length_c   1.000
_cell.angle_alpha   90.00
_cell.angle_beta   90.00
_cell.angle_gamma   90.00
#
_symmetry.space_group_name_H-M   'P 1'
#
loop_
_entity.id
_entity.type
_entity.pdbx_description
1 polymer ?
#
loop_
_entity_poly.entity_id
_entity_poly.type
_entity_poly.pdbx_seq_one_letter_code
_entity_poly.pdbx_strand_id
1 'polypeptide(L)'
;MRDEQTQQVGWKPEHLSGGSAWAYLVLVLGVSLWAQLFSLPLLDEFQFTDHNALATMAYMVPLVALVPGALFRVPVLTLLVFPICFVPGVVLLPERSVIELEQGFSMLRIGVTMAAYVGVAAAGAARTQTVGHIDAADSDDAQSVDGIYPFYFVVRCVILIALLLITQYAAFYDPTIAAKIAESYADRPQAARTFIGLFSFFAWCVAAYTMFFVPLMNLEYDVRKLSRTISGMLEGGRRASLVRLSLWGLAASGVAAAAWALG
;
A
#
# COMPACT_ATOMS: atom_id res chain seq x y z
N MET A 1 -20.93 -20.58 47.88
CA MET A 1 -20.71 -21.59 46.82
C MET A 1 -21.43 -21.07 45.58
N ARG A 2 -20.70 -20.36 44.71
CA ARG A 2 -21.16 -19.88 43.41
C ARG A 2 -20.25 -20.55 42.41
N ASP A 3 -20.86 -21.28 41.49
CA ASP A 3 -20.19 -22.11 40.51
C ASP A 3 -19.36 -21.24 39.56
N GLU A 4 -18.05 -21.47 39.57
CA GLU A 4 -17.12 -21.04 38.55
C GLU A 4 -17.43 -21.83 37.26
N GLN A 5 -18.43 -21.37 36.51
CA GLN A 5 -18.53 -21.71 35.10
C GLN A 5 -17.38 -21.00 34.37
N THR A 6 -16.21 -21.62 34.38
CA THR A 6 -15.16 -21.41 33.38
C THR A 6 -15.76 -21.74 32.01
N GLN A 7 -16.38 -20.72 31.42
CA GLN A 7 -16.76 -20.69 30.03
C GLN A 7 -15.45 -20.80 29.25
N GLN A 8 -15.12 -22.03 28.83
CA GLN A 8 -14.08 -22.27 27.85
C GLN A 8 -14.52 -21.57 26.57
N VAL A 9 -14.08 -20.32 26.41
CA VAL A 9 -14.06 -19.60 25.15
C VAL A 9 -13.15 -20.42 24.25
N GLY A 10 -13.76 -21.35 23.52
CA GLY A 10 -13.09 -22.15 22.52
C GLY A 10 -12.56 -21.19 21.45
N TRP A 11 -11.28 -20.86 21.55
CA TRP A 11 -10.54 -20.17 20.50
C TRP A 11 -10.59 -21.04 19.24
N LYS A 12 -11.57 -20.82 18.38
CA LYS A 12 -11.56 -21.35 17.02
C LYS A 12 -10.52 -20.54 16.25
N PRO A 13 -9.42 -21.15 15.76
CA PRO A 13 -8.42 -20.45 14.99
C PRO A 13 -8.94 -20.22 13.56
N GLU A 14 -9.85 -19.25 13.38
CA GLU A 14 -10.30 -18.82 12.04
C GLU A 14 -9.33 -17.81 11.38
N HIS A 15 -8.20 -17.50 12.02
CA HIS A 15 -7.30 -16.42 11.60
C HIS A 15 -6.10 -16.85 10.73
N LEU A 16 -5.96 -18.13 10.37
CA LEU A 16 -4.77 -18.63 9.67
C LEU A 16 -4.83 -18.57 8.13
N SER A 17 -6.01 -18.39 7.51
CA SER A 17 -6.13 -18.47 6.04
C SER A 17 -5.71 -17.19 5.31
N GLY A 18 -5.94 -16.01 5.89
CA GLY A 18 -5.64 -14.73 5.22
C GLY A 18 -4.15 -14.39 5.13
N GLY A 19 -3.37 -14.92 6.07
CA GLY A 19 -1.95 -14.56 6.20
C GLY A 19 -1.02 -15.27 5.23
N SER A 20 -1.31 -16.52 4.85
CA SER A 20 -0.50 -17.27 3.89
C SER A 20 -0.73 -16.79 2.46
N ALA A 21 -1.97 -16.53 2.08
CA ALA A 21 -2.34 -16.03 0.76
C ALA A 21 -1.62 -14.72 0.40
N TRP A 22 -1.49 -13.79 1.35
CA TRP A 22 -0.73 -12.56 1.15
C TRP A 22 0.74 -12.82 0.81
N ALA A 23 1.42 -13.67 1.59
CA ALA A 23 2.84 -13.96 1.37
C ALA A 23 3.06 -14.62 -0.01
N TYR A 24 2.16 -15.51 -0.43
CA TYR A 24 2.18 -16.09 -1.76
C TYR A 24 2.01 -15.03 -2.85
N LEU A 25 1.06 -14.10 -2.71
CA LEU A 25 0.87 -13.04 -3.70
C LEU A 25 2.09 -12.12 -3.81
N VAL A 26 2.69 -11.73 -2.66
CA VAL A 26 3.92 -10.93 -2.64
C VAL A 26 5.08 -11.67 -3.29
N LEU A 27 5.25 -12.96 -2.99
CA LEU A 27 6.29 -13.79 -3.62
C LEU A 27 6.08 -13.93 -5.12
N VAL A 28 4.86 -14.24 -5.58
CA VAL A 28 4.54 -14.39 -7.01
C VAL A 28 4.79 -13.08 -7.76
N LEU A 29 4.31 -11.96 -7.24
CA LEU A 29 4.51 -10.65 -7.87
C LEU A 29 5.98 -10.22 -7.83
N GLY A 30 6.67 -10.43 -6.71
CA GLY A 30 8.09 -10.08 -6.58
C GLY A 30 8.99 -10.92 -7.47
N VAL A 31 8.75 -12.24 -7.55
CA VAL A 31 9.46 -13.14 -8.48
C VAL A 31 9.12 -12.82 -9.92
N SER A 32 7.87 -12.47 -10.24
CA SER A 32 7.48 -12.00 -11.57
C SER A 32 8.26 -10.74 -11.97
N LEU A 33 8.36 -9.78 -11.06
CA LEU A 33 9.09 -8.53 -11.28
C LEU A 33 10.59 -8.76 -11.45
N TRP A 34 11.17 -9.62 -10.61
CA TRP A 34 12.54 -10.10 -10.75
C TRP A 34 12.77 -10.75 -12.11
N ALA A 35 11.90 -11.67 -12.52
CA ALA A 35 12.03 -12.38 -13.79
C ALA A 35 11.95 -11.42 -14.98
N GLN A 36 11.02 -10.46 -14.96
CA GLN A 36 10.88 -9.46 -16.03
C GLN A 36 12.14 -8.59 -16.21
N LEU A 37 12.89 -8.33 -15.14
CA LEU A 37 14.09 -7.47 -15.17
C LEU A 37 15.39 -8.26 -15.39
N PHE A 38 15.53 -9.43 -14.76
CA PHE A 38 16.82 -10.11 -14.62
C PHE A 38 16.86 -11.53 -15.18
N SER A 39 15.74 -12.16 -15.56
CA SER A 39 15.81 -13.54 -16.08
C SER A 39 16.62 -13.65 -17.37
N LEU A 40 16.45 -12.72 -18.32
CA LEU A 40 17.19 -12.72 -19.58
C LEU A 40 18.67 -12.37 -19.39
N PRO A 41 19.05 -11.26 -18.71
CA PRO A 41 20.46 -10.97 -18.42
C PRO A 41 21.17 -12.11 -17.69
N LEU A 42 20.49 -12.74 -16.72
CA LEU A 42 21.05 -13.85 -15.97
C LEU A 42 21.29 -15.09 -16.86
N LEU A 43 20.36 -15.41 -17.77
CA LEU A 43 20.54 -16.49 -18.72
C LEU A 43 21.70 -16.21 -19.69
N ASP A 44 21.84 -14.96 -20.13
CA ASP A 44 22.94 -14.53 -21.00
C ASP A 44 24.29 -14.72 -20.28
N GLU A 45 24.42 -14.30 -19.01
CA GLU A 45 25.64 -14.49 -18.19
C GLU A 45 26.06 -15.96 -18.04
N PHE A 46 25.14 -16.93 -18.17
CA PHE A 46 25.46 -18.36 -18.15
C PHE A 46 25.84 -18.93 -19.52
N GLN A 47 25.51 -18.25 -20.61
CA GLN A 47 25.78 -18.71 -21.97
C GLN A 47 27.13 -18.24 -22.50
N PHE A 48 27.65 -17.11 -22.01
CA PHE A 48 28.92 -16.54 -22.47
C PHE A 48 30.12 -17.01 -21.63
N THR A 49 31.29 -17.07 -22.28
CA THR A 49 32.54 -17.53 -21.68
C THR A 49 33.09 -16.55 -20.63
N ASP A 50 32.76 -15.26 -20.77
CA ASP A 50 33.20 -14.19 -19.85
C ASP A 50 32.16 -13.97 -18.75
N HIS A 51 32.04 -14.95 -17.86
CA HIS A 51 31.08 -14.91 -16.76
C HIS A 51 31.40 -13.81 -15.74
N ASN A 52 30.51 -12.84 -15.59
CA ASN A 52 30.65 -11.81 -14.55
C ASN A 52 29.93 -12.25 -13.27
N ALA A 53 30.68 -12.88 -12.35
CA ALA A 53 30.15 -13.34 -11.07
C ALA A 53 29.50 -12.22 -10.25
N LEU A 54 30.00 -10.99 -10.35
CA LEU A 54 29.46 -9.84 -9.61
C LEU A 54 28.08 -9.44 -10.15
N ALA A 55 27.91 -9.41 -11.48
CA ALA A 55 26.61 -9.15 -12.10
C ALA A 55 25.59 -10.22 -11.71
N THR A 56 25.98 -11.50 -11.77
CA THR A 56 25.15 -12.64 -11.35
C THR A 56 24.69 -12.49 -9.89
N MET A 57 25.62 -12.13 -8.97
CA MET A 57 25.25 -11.87 -7.58
C MET A 57 24.27 -10.70 -7.48
N ALA A 58 24.54 -9.58 -8.15
CA ALA A 58 23.68 -8.40 -8.14
C ALA A 58 22.25 -8.71 -8.61
N TYR A 59 22.09 -9.56 -9.64
CA TYR A 59 20.78 -9.99 -10.13
C TYR A 59 20.01 -10.83 -9.10
N MET A 60 20.70 -11.57 -8.22
CA MET A 60 20.08 -12.43 -7.21
C MET A 60 19.71 -11.71 -5.92
N VAL A 61 20.36 -10.57 -5.61
CA VAL A 61 20.14 -9.80 -4.37
C VAL A 61 18.65 -9.49 -4.08
N PRO A 62 17.81 -9.05 -5.04
CA PRO A 62 16.40 -8.80 -4.78
C PRO A 62 15.65 -10.03 -4.27
N LEU A 63 15.95 -11.24 -4.76
CA LEU A 63 15.29 -12.46 -4.29
C LEU A 63 15.64 -12.76 -2.83
N VAL A 64 16.89 -12.51 -2.44
CA VAL A 64 17.36 -12.67 -1.06
C VAL A 64 16.66 -11.69 -0.12
N ALA A 65 16.27 -10.50 -0.58
CA ALA A 65 15.45 -9.58 0.22
C ALA A 65 13.96 -9.96 0.22
N LEU A 66 13.43 -10.42 -0.91
CA LEU A 66 12.03 -10.75 -1.12
C LEU A 66 11.55 -11.90 -0.22
N VAL A 67 12.29 -13.01 -0.22
CA VAL A 67 11.90 -14.24 0.50
C VAL A 67 11.75 -14.00 2.01
N PRO A 68 12.78 -13.51 2.75
CA PRO A 68 12.63 -13.23 4.18
C PRO A 68 11.62 -12.11 4.43
N GLY A 69 11.56 -11.08 3.57
CA GLY A 69 10.55 -10.02 3.70
C GLY A 69 9.13 -10.57 3.67
N ALA A 70 8.82 -11.46 2.72
CA ALA A 70 7.51 -12.07 2.59
C ALA A 70 7.22 -13.10 3.70
N LEU A 71 8.18 -13.96 4.04
CA LEU A 71 8.02 -15.00 5.06
C LEU A 71 7.87 -14.43 6.47
N PHE A 72 8.73 -13.48 6.85
CA PHE A 72 8.70 -12.83 8.17
C PHE A 72 7.75 -11.62 8.21
N ARG A 73 7.08 -11.31 7.10
CA ARG A 73 6.16 -10.17 6.95
C ARG A 73 6.76 -8.84 7.41
N VAL A 74 8.03 -8.58 7.09
CA VAL A 74 8.71 -7.34 7.48
C VAL A 74 8.45 -6.28 6.41
N PRO A 75 7.64 -5.24 6.66
CA PRO A 75 7.26 -4.27 5.63
C PRO A 75 8.44 -3.50 5.06
N VAL A 76 9.44 -3.22 5.90
CA VAL A 76 10.67 -2.53 5.48
C VAL A 76 11.43 -3.35 4.44
N LEU A 77 11.50 -4.68 4.61
CA LEU A 77 12.17 -5.55 3.66
C LEU A 77 11.41 -5.63 2.32
N THR A 78 10.08 -5.76 2.37
CA THR A 78 9.26 -5.92 1.14
C THR A 78 9.04 -4.62 0.39
N LEU A 79 8.80 -3.50 1.07
CA LEU A 79 8.44 -2.23 0.43
C LEU A 79 9.64 -1.34 0.11
N LEU A 80 10.75 -1.46 0.84
CA LEU A 80 11.88 -0.54 0.70
C LEU A 80 13.15 -1.26 0.26
N VAL A 81 13.57 -2.29 1.00
CA VAL A 81 14.84 -2.99 0.68
C VAL A 81 14.72 -3.73 -0.65
N PHE A 82 13.62 -4.47 -0.87
CA PHE A 82 13.43 -5.22 -2.11
C PHE A 82 13.49 -4.34 -3.37
N PRO A 83 12.78 -3.20 -3.50
CA PRO A 83 12.91 -2.34 -4.67
C PRO A 83 14.31 -1.73 -4.83
N ILE A 84 14.97 -1.33 -3.73
CA ILE A 84 16.32 -0.75 -3.78
C ILE A 84 17.35 -1.78 -4.26
N CYS A 85 17.16 -3.06 -3.92
CA CYS A 85 18.02 -4.15 -4.38
C CYS A 85 18.05 -4.33 -5.90
N PHE A 86 17.11 -3.76 -6.66
CA PHE A 86 17.18 -3.77 -8.13
C PHE A 86 18.23 -2.82 -8.68
N VAL A 87 18.60 -1.76 -7.97
CA VAL A 87 19.51 -0.72 -8.47
C VAL A 87 20.87 -1.29 -8.90
N PRO A 88 21.57 -2.09 -8.08
CA PRO A 88 22.85 -2.66 -8.49
C PRO A 88 22.73 -3.54 -9.74
N GLY A 89 21.68 -4.37 -9.82
CA GLY A 89 21.42 -5.21 -10.99
C GLY A 89 21.16 -4.40 -12.25
N VAL A 90 20.37 -3.32 -12.15
CA VAL A 90 20.09 -2.43 -13.29
C VAL A 90 21.34 -1.70 -13.77
N VAL A 91 22.21 -1.25 -12.86
CA VAL A 91 23.47 -0.57 -13.20
C VAL A 91 24.44 -1.51 -13.94
N LEU A 92 24.38 -2.82 -13.66
CA LEU A 92 25.23 -3.84 -14.25
C LEU A 92 24.55 -4.59 -15.41
N LEU A 93 23.49 -4.03 -16.00
CA LEU A 93 22.83 -4.64 -17.15
C LEU A 93 23.72 -4.56 -18.41
N PRO A 94 23.76 -5.62 -19.23
CA PRO A 94 24.37 -5.55 -20.56
C PRO A 94 23.57 -4.59 -21.46
N GLU A 95 24.27 -3.89 -22.38
CA GLU A 95 23.64 -2.93 -23.30
C GLU A 95 22.45 -3.53 -24.08
N ARG A 96 22.55 -4.80 -24.48
CA ARG A 96 21.48 -5.51 -25.17
C ARG A 96 20.20 -5.61 -24.35
N SER A 97 20.31 -5.93 -23.07
CA SER A 97 19.16 -6.05 -22.16
C SER A 97 18.54 -4.67 -21.85
N VAL A 98 19.35 -3.61 -21.85
CA VAL A 98 18.86 -2.23 -21.72
C VAL A 98 17.94 -1.89 -22.89
N ILE A 99 18.31 -2.25 -24.12
CA ILE A 99 17.48 -2.00 -25.32
C ILE A 99 16.11 -2.71 -25.22
N GLU A 100 16.08 -3.92 -24.66
CA GLU A 100 14.81 -4.66 -24.45
C GLU A 100 13.96 -4.02 -23.35
N LEU A 101 14.59 -3.48 -22.31
CA LEU A 101 13.92 -2.70 -21.26
C LEU A 101 13.37 -1.38 -21.78
N GLU A 102 14.02 -0.76 -22.76
CA GLU A 102 13.57 0.48 -23.41
C GLU A 102 12.33 0.30 -24.28
N GLN A 103 11.93 -0.94 -24.58
CA GLN A 103 10.68 -1.18 -25.30
C GLN A 103 9.50 -0.72 -24.44
N GLY A 104 8.68 0.20 -24.96
CA GLY A 104 7.59 0.82 -24.20
C GLY A 104 6.60 -0.18 -23.57
N PHE A 105 6.36 -1.32 -24.22
CA PHE A 105 5.52 -2.39 -23.65
C PHE A 105 6.17 -3.07 -22.43
N SER A 106 7.50 -3.22 -22.44
CA SER A 106 8.25 -3.78 -21.31
C SER A 106 8.17 -2.87 -20.09
N MET A 107 8.40 -1.56 -20.29
CA MET A 107 8.27 -0.55 -19.23
C MET A 107 6.86 -0.54 -18.63
N LEU A 108 5.82 -0.58 -19.46
CA LEU A 108 4.44 -0.63 -18.98
C LEU A 108 4.18 -1.88 -18.13
N ARG A 109 4.59 -3.06 -18.61
CA ARG A 109 4.41 -4.33 -17.88
C ARG A 109 5.13 -4.32 -16.54
N ILE A 110 6.37 -3.83 -16.50
CA ILE A 110 7.17 -3.70 -15.27
C ILE A 110 6.49 -2.72 -14.32
N GLY A 111 6.04 -1.57 -14.81
CA GLY A 111 5.32 -0.57 -14.03
C GLY A 111 4.04 -1.11 -13.40
N VAL A 112 3.22 -1.83 -14.17
CA VAL A 112 1.98 -2.46 -13.68
C VAL A 112 2.29 -3.53 -12.64
N THR A 113 3.30 -4.37 -12.88
CA THR A 113 3.71 -5.42 -11.93
C THR A 113 4.23 -4.80 -10.63
N MET A 114 5.01 -3.72 -10.71
CA MET A 114 5.52 -2.98 -9.55
C MET A 114 4.38 -2.35 -8.75
N ALA A 115 3.42 -1.72 -9.43
CA ALA A 115 2.25 -1.13 -8.79
C ALA A 115 1.43 -2.19 -8.03
N ALA A 116 1.17 -3.33 -8.68
CA ALA A 116 0.47 -4.45 -8.08
C ALA A 116 1.25 -5.01 -6.87
N TYR A 117 2.57 -5.19 -7.00
CA TYR A 117 3.44 -5.64 -5.93
C TYR A 117 3.37 -4.72 -4.72
N VAL A 118 3.57 -3.40 -4.91
CA VAL A 118 3.55 -2.40 -3.83
C VAL A 118 2.17 -2.36 -3.19
N GLY A 119 1.08 -2.38 -3.98
CA GLY A 119 -0.29 -2.37 -3.46
C GLY A 119 -0.58 -3.59 -2.58
N VAL A 120 -0.21 -4.79 -3.02
CA VAL A 120 -0.39 -6.02 -2.22
C VAL A 120 0.51 -6.00 -0.99
N ALA A 121 1.79 -5.64 -1.12
CA ALA A 121 2.72 -5.58 0.01
C ALA A 121 2.26 -4.57 1.09
N ALA A 122 1.79 -3.40 0.69
CA ALA A 122 1.26 -2.38 1.59
C ALA A 122 -0.02 -2.83 2.32
N ALA A 123 -0.93 -3.51 1.61
CA ALA A 123 -2.17 -4.03 2.20
C ALA A 123 -1.93 -5.06 3.32
N GLY A 124 -0.87 -5.86 3.22
CA GLY A 124 -0.49 -6.81 4.30
C GLY A 124 0.28 -6.17 5.44
N ALA A 125 1.07 -5.13 5.17
CA ALA A 125 1.77 -4.37 6.20
C ALA A 125 0.80 -3.67 7.16
N ALA A 126 -0.30 -3.11 6.65
CA ALA A 126 -1.32 -2.45 7.48
C ALA A 126 -1.97 -3.39 8.51
N ARG A 127 -2.12 -4.69 8.19
CA ARG A 127 -2.69 -5.69 9.11
C ARG A 127 -1.75 -6.09 10.24
N THR A 128 -0.44 -6.10 10.01
CA THR A 128 0.53 -6.50 11.04
C THR A 128 0.76 -5.40 12.07
N GLN A 129 0.65 -4.13 11.67
CA GLN A 129 0.73 -3.00 12.60
C GLN A 129 -0.52 -2.83 13.48
N THR A 130 -1.70 -3.21 12.98
CA THR A 130 -2.96 -3.11 13.75
C THR A 130 -3.06 -4.19 14.84
N VAL A 131 -2.59 -5.42 14.59
CA VAL A 131 -2.62 -6.51 15.58
C VAL A 131 -1.68 -6.25 16.76
N GLY A 132 -0.51 -5.66 16.55
CA GLY A 132 0.43 -5.32 17.63
C GLY A 132 -0.02 -4.19 18.56
N HIS A 133 -1.11 -3.47 18.22
CA HIS A 133 -1.60 -2.33 19.02
C HIS A 133 -2.93 -2.60 19.72
N ILE A 134 -3.64 -3.68 19.38
CA ILE A 134 -4.94 -4.04 19.98
C ILE A 134 -4.79 -4.90 21.24
N ASP A 135 -3.68 -5.61 21.43
CA ASP A 135 -3.41 -6.35 22.69
C ASP A 135 -3.10 -5.44 23.90
N ALA A 136 -3.02 -4.11 23.71
CA ALA A 136 -2.79 -3.14 24.78
C ALA A 136 -4.06 -2.41 25.26
N ALA A 137 -5.22 -2.65 24.65
CA ALA A 137 -6.47 -2.01 25.05
C ALA A 137 -7.61 -3.02 25.02
N ASP A 138 -7.97 -3.45 26.22
CA ASP A 138 -9.19 -4.17 26.63
C ASP A 138 -10.46 -3.40 26.21
N SER A 139 -10.72 -3.31 24.90
CA SER A 139 -11.90 -2.65 24.35
C SER A 139 -12.62 -3.57 23.36
N ASP A 140 -13.66 -4.21 23.86
CA ASP A 140 -14.71 -4.97 23.16
C ASP A 140 -15.49 -4.17 22.08
N ASP A 141 -15.03 -2.96 21.75
CA ASP A 141 -15.72 -1.97 20.92
C ASP A 141 -14.76 -1.34 19.88
N ALA A 142 -13.76 -2.11 19.40
CA ALA A 142 -13.00 -1.75 18.21
C ALA A 142 -13.92 -1.87 16.98
N GLN A 143 -14.78 -0.87 16.80
CA GLN A 143 -15.66 -0.71 15.66
C GLN A 143 -14.79 -0.60 14.41
N SER A 144 -14.57 -1.73 13.74
CA SER A 144 -13.77 -1.77 12.53
C SER A 144 -14.48 -0.91 11.47
N VAL A 145 -13.80 0.14 11.02
CA VAL A 145 -14.27 0.98 9.91
C VAL A 145 -14.01 0.22 8.59
N ASP A 146 -14.54 -0.99 8.50
CA ASP A 146 -14.14 -2.01 7.52
C ASP A 146 -14.80 -1.85 6.15
N GLY A 147 -15.95 -1.17 6.06
CA GLY A 147 -16.74 -1.15 4.82
C GLY A 147 -16.27 -0.14 3.77
N ILE A 148 -15.79 1.03 4.20
CA ILE A 148 -15.65 2.19 3.31
C ILE A 148 -14.22 2.31 2.76
N TYR A 149 -13.21 2.03 3.59
CA TYR A 149 -11.80 2.12 3.20
C TYR A 149 -11.40 1.31 1.96
N PRO A 150 -11.81 0.04 1.78
CA PRO A 150 -11.42 -0.73 0.59
C PRO A 150 -11.97 -0.12 -0.70
N PHE A 151 -13.16 0.45 -0.69
CA PHE A 151 -13.72 1.13 -1.86
C PHE A 151 -12.89 2.36 -2.25
N TYR A 152 -12.55 3.22 -1.29
CA TYR A 152 -11.70 4.40 -1.54
C TYR A 152 -10.31 3.99 -2.04
N PHE A 153 -9.73 2.93 -1.50
CA PHE A 153 -8.45 2.39 -1.95
C PHE A 153 -8.53 1.94 -3.42
N VAL A 154 -9.56 1.16 -3.78
CA VAL A 154 -9.77 0.69 -5.16
C VAL A 154 -9.95 1.87 -6.13
N VAL A 155 -10.78 2.86 -5.78
CA VAL A 155 -10.99 4.05 -6.62
C VAL A 155 -9.67 4.80 -6.86
N ARG A 156 -8.84 4.98 -5.82
CA ARG A 156 -7.52 5.60 -5.95
C ARG A 156 -6.61 4.80 -6.89
N CYS A 157 -6.55 3.48 -6.72
CA CYS A 157 -5.78 2.61 -7.62
C CYS A 157 -6.24 2.75 -9.08
N VAL A 158 -7.56 2.75 -9.32
CA VAL A 158 -8.12 2.91 -10.67
C VAL A 158 -7.73 4.25 -11.28
N ILE A 159 -7.89 5.35 -10.54
CA ILE A 159 -7.50 6.69 -11.01
C ILE A 159 -6.01 6.72 -11.32
N LEU A 160 -5.19 6.16 -10.43
CA LEU A 160 -3.75 6.16 -10.59
C LEU A 160 -3.30 5.35 -11.82
N ILE A 161 -3.86 4.16 -12.00
CA ILE A 161 -3.59 3.31 -13.18
C ILE A 161 -4.08 4.01 -14.46
N ALA A 162 -5.27 4.61 -14.44
CA ALA A 162 -5.78 5.36 -15.59
C ALA A 162 -4.86 6.53 -15.96
N LEU A 163 -4.35 7.27 -14.98
CA LEU A 163 -3.39 8.36 -15.21
C LEU A 163 -2.11 7.86 -15.88
N LEU A 164 -1.58 6.71 -15.44
CA LEU A 164 -0.42 6.08 -16.08
C LEU A 164 -0.71 5.67 -17.51
N LEU A 165 -1.83 4.97 -17.73
CA LEU A 165 -2.19 4.47 -19.05
C LEU A 165 -2.41 5.62 -20.04
N ILE A 166 -3.10 6.68 -19.62
CA ILE A 166 -3.33 7.86 -20.46
C ILE A 166 -2.01 8.54 -20.83
N THR A 167 -1.11 8.75 -19.86
CA THR A 167 0.17 9.43 -20.12
C THR A 167 1.10 8.58 -20.99
N GLN A 168 1.18 7.27 -20.75
CA GLN A 168 1.95 6.35 -21.58
C GLN A 168 1.38 6.22 -23.00
N TYR A 169 0.04 6.15 -23.13
CA TYR A 169 -0.63 6.14 -24.41
C TYR A 169 -0.34 7.43 -25.20
N ALA A 170 -0.46 8.59 -24.55
CA ALA A 170 -0.17 9.87 -25.16
C ALA A 170 1.29 10.00 -25.61
N ALA A 171 2.25 9.51 -24.80
CA ALA A 171 3.67 9.61 -25.12
C ALA A 171 4.12 8.68 -26.26
N PHE A 172 3.58 7.47 -26.35
CA PHE A 172 4.10 6.42 -27.24
C PHE A 172 3.18 6.07 -28.41
N TYR A 173 1.87 6.21 -28.27
CA TYR A 173 0.88 5.73 -29.25
C TYR A 173 0.12 6.82 -29.98
N ASP A 174 -0.01 8.03 -29.40
CA ASP A 174 -0.70 9.14 -30.09
C ASP A 174 0.16 9.67 -31.27
N PRO A 175 -0.30 9.51 -32.52
CA PRO A 175 0.46 9.94 -33.69
C PRO A 175 0.66 11.46 -33.75
N THR A 176 -0.24 12.23 -33.14
CA THR A 176 -0.21 13.70 -33.13
C THR A 176 0.93 14.20 -32.26
N ILE A 177 1.05 13.63 -31.05
CA ILE A 177 2.11 13.97 -30.09
C ILE A 177 3.45 13.45 -30.62
N ALA A 178 3.46 12.23 -31.15
CA ALA A 178 4.62 11.61 -31.78
C ALA A 178 5.19 12.47 -32.92
N ALA A 179 4.32 13.06 -33.75
CA ALA A 179 4.69 13.98 -34.83
C ALA A 179 5.24 15.31 -34.27
N LYS A 180 4.59 15.88 -33.25
CA LYS A 180 5.05 17.13 -32.62
C LYS A 180 6.41 17.00 -31.92
N ILE A 181 6.68 15.85 -31.30
CA ILE A 181 8.00 15.55 -30.73
C ILE A 181 9.04 15.43 -31.83
N ALA A 182 8.72 14.77 -32.94
CA ALA A 182 9.63 14.64 -34.07
C ALA A 182 9.93 15.98 -34.74
N GLU A 183 8.95 16.87 -34.83
CA GLU A 183 9.11 18.25 -35.33
C GLU A 183 10.02 19.08 -34.40
N SER A 184 9.87 18.92 -33.08
CA SER A 184 10.63 19.69 -32.08
C SER A 184 12.06 19.16 -31.86
N TYR A 185 12.28 17.86 -32.07
CA TYR A 185 13.55 17.16 -31.82
C TYR A 185 13.95 16.31 -33.03
N ALA A 186 14.25 16.97 -34.15
CA ALA A 186 14.52 16.32 -35.43
C ALA A 186 15.71 15.34 -35.40
N ASP A 187 16.77 15.66 -34.64
CA ASP A 187 18.00 14.85 -34.61
C ASP A 187 17.83 13.54 -33.82
N ARG A 188 16.99 13.52 -32.78
CA ARG A 188 16.83 12.37 -31.87
C ARG A 188 15.39 12.24 -31.32
N PRO A 189 14.39 11.97 -32.17
CA PRO A 189 12.99 11.91 -31.76
C PRO A 189 12.70 10.75 -30.79
N GLN A 190 13.41 9.62 -30.92
CA GLN A 190 13.27 8.49 -30.01
C GLN A 190 13.76 8.83 -28.60
N ALA A 191 14.93 9.45 -28.45
CA ALA A 191 15.46 9.84 -27.14
C ALA A 191 14.53 10.83 -26.42
N ALA A 192 13.92 11.78 -27.15
CA ALA A 192 12.95 12.70 -26.61
C ALA A 192 11.68 11.99 -26.09
N ARG A 193 11.17 10.99 -26.82
CA ARG A 193 10.03 10.17 -26.36
C ARG A 193 10.37 9.38 -25.10
N THR A 194 11.54 8.73 -25.07
CA THR A 194 12.00 7.99 -23.88
C THR A 194 12.12 8.92 -22.67
N PHE A 195 12.68 10.11 -22.86
CA PHE A 195 12.79 11.11 -21.79
C PHE A 195 11.44 11.58 -21.26
N ILE A 196 10.48 11.86 -22.15
CA ILE A 196 9.10 12.23 -21.76
C ILE A 196 8.44 11.07 -21.00
N GLY A 197 8.55 9.85 -21.52
CA GLY A 197 8.01 8.66 -20.86
C GLY A 197 8.58 8.45 -19.45
N LEU A 198 9.89 8.64 -19.28
CA LEU A 198 10.58 8.52 -18.00
C LEU A 198 10.15 9.64 -17.02
N PHE A 199 10.04 10.88 -17.51
CA PHE A 199 9.56 12.01 -16.70
C PHE A 199 8.09 11.82 -16.27
N SER A 200 7.22 11.39 -17.17
CA SER A 200 5.82 11.08 -16.86
C SER A 200 5.70 9.94 -15.86
N PHE A 201 6.51 8.88 -16.01
CA PHE A 201 6.56 7.79 -15.04
C PHE A 201 7.02 8.26 -13.66
N PHE A 202 8.05 9.11 -13.59
CA PHE A 202 8.50 9.70 -12.34
C PHE A 202 7.41 10.54 -11.66
N ALA A 203 6.75 11.43 -12.42
CA ALA A 203 5.63 12.23 -11.93
C ALA A 203 4.48 11.34 -11.41
N TRP A 204 4.20 10.25 -12.10
CA TRP A 204 3.23 9.25 -11.68
C TRP A 204 3.64 8.57 -10.37
N CYS A 205 4.91 8.18 -10.20
CA CYS A 205 5.41 7.63 -8.94
C CYS A 205 5.26 8.61 -7.78
N VAL A 206 5.51 9.90 -8.00
CA VAL A 206 5.29 10.95 -6.98
C VAL A 206 3.80 11.09 -6.64
N ALA A 207 2.92 11.07 -7.65
CA ALA A 207 1.48 11.07 -7.43
C ALA A 207 1.02 9.83 -6.64
N ALA A 208 1.55 8.65 -6.97
CA ALA A 208 1.29 7.41 -6.24
C ALA A 208 1.73 7.53 -4.78
N TYR A 209 2.95 8.00 -4.55
CA TYR A 209 3.49 8.22 -3.23
C TYR A 209 2.60 9.17 -2.41
N THR A 210 2.23 10.33 -2.96
CA THR A 210 1.39 11.29 -2.24
C THR A 210 -0.03 10.77 -2.01
N MET A 211 -0.60 10.00 -2.94
CA MET A 211 -1.96 9.49 -2.84
C MET A 211 -2.11 8.29 -1.90
N PHE A 212 -1.05 7.51 -1.68
CA PHE A 212 -1.07 6.31 -0.84
C PHE A 212 -0.28 6.46 0.46
N PHE A 213 0.95 6.98 0.39
CA PHE A 213 1.87 7.02 1.52
C PHE A 213 1.49 8.11 2.53
N VAL A 214 1.12 9.31 2.08
CA VAL A 214 0.71 10.41 2.96
C VAL A 214 -0.53 10.06 3.80
N PRO A 215 -1.62 9.50 3.23
CA PRO A 215 -2.75 9.05 4.03
C PRO A 215 -2.39 7.93 5.02
N LEU A 216 -1.49 7.02 4.65
CA LEU A 216 -1.00 5.97 5.56
C LEU A 216 -0.27 6.57 6.77
N MET A 217 0.60 7.55 6.53
CA MET A 217 1.30 8.29 7.59
C MET A 217 0.33 9.12 8.46
N ASN A 218 -0.69 9.71 7.84
CA ASN A 218 -1.70 10.50 8.56
C ASN A 218 -2.68 9.63 9.35
N LEU A 219 -2.95 8.40 8.92
CA LEU A 219 -3.82 7.46 9.65
C LEU A 219 -3.32 7.20 11.07
N GLU A 220 -2.00 7.03 11.26
CA GLU A 220 -1.43 6.92 12.61
C GLU A 220 -1.69 8.18 13.46
N TYR A 221 -1.60 9.36 12.84
CA TYR A 221 -1.80 10.61 13.54
C TYR A 221 -3.28 10.82 13.92
N ASP A 222 -4.18 10.52 12.99
CA ASP A 222 -5.62 10.62 13.19
C ASP A 222 -6.13 9.60 14.19
N VAL A 223 -5.61 8.36 14.20
CA VAL A 223 -5.94 7.36 15.23
C VAL A 223 -5.50 7.85 16.62
N ARG A 224 -4.29 8.40 16.77
CA ARG A 224 -3.82 8.97 18.05
C ARG A 224 -4.67 10.17 18.49
N LYS A 225 -5.07 11.02 17.54
CA LYS A 225 -5.91 12.19 17.82
C LYS A 225 -7.33 11.77 18.19
N LEU A 226 -7.90 10.77 17.52
CA LEU A 226 -9.23 10.25 17.77
C LEU A 226 -9.28 9.54 19.14
N SER A 227 -8.26 8.75 19.50
CA SER A 227 -8.17 8.12 20.83
C SER A 227 -8.12 9.17 21.95
N ARG A 228 -7.34 10.24 21.78
CA ARG A 228 -7.32 11.36 22.74
C ARG A 228 -8.65 12.08 22.83
N THR A 229 -9.32 12.28 21.70
CA THR A 229 -10.61 12.98 21.64
C THR A 229 -11.72 12.13 22.27
N ILE A 230 -11.76 10.82 21.99
CA ILE A 230 -12.71 9.88 22.59
C ILE A 230 -12.46 9.76 24.10
N SER A 231 -11.20 9.65 24.54
CA SER A 231 -10.86 9.62 25.97
C SER A 231 -11.30 10.90 26.68
N GLY A 232 -11.05 12.07 26.07
CA GLY A 232 -11.52 13.35 26.60
C GLY A 232 -13.06 13.50 26.58
N MET A 233 -13.74 12.94 25.57
CA MET A 233 -15.21 12.92 25.53
C MET A 233 -15.82 11.92 26.50
N LEU A 234 -15.16 10.80 26.82
CA LEU A 234 -15.63 9.85 27.84
C LEU A 234 -15.45 10.42 29.26
N GLU A 235 -14.34 11.10 29.53
CA GLU A 235 -14.10 11.78 30.82
C GLU A 235 -15.01 13.01 31.00
N GLY A 236 -15.25 13.80 29.95
CA GLY A 236 -16.15 14.96 30.00
C GLY A 236 -17.64 14.63 29.84
N GLY A 237 -17.97 13.62 29.02
CA GLY A 237 -19.33 13.23 28.65
C GLY A 237 -20.10 12.59 29.80
N ARG A 238 -19.42 11.92 30.73
CA ARG A 238 -20.06 11.38 31.94
C ARG A 238 -20.60 12.49 32.85
N ARG A 239 -19.89 13.63 32.94
CA ARG A 239 -20.36 14.83 33.66
C ARG A 239 -21.47 15.57 32.90
N ALA A 240 -21.33 15.74 31.58
CA ALA A 240 -22.34 16.43 30.77
C ALA A 240 -23.67 15.64 30.66
N SER A 241 -23.59 14.30 30.60
CA SER A 241 -24.73 13.39 30.63
C SER A 241 -25.48 13.47 31.96
N LEU A 242 -24.77 13.43 33.11
CA LEU A 242 -25.38 13.57 34.44
C LEU A 242 -26.07 14.93 34.63
N VAL A 243 -25.46 16.01 34.14
CA VAL A 243 -26.06 17.36 34.20
C VAL A 243 -27.33 17.42 33.33
N ARG A 244 -27.30 16.88 32.10
CA ARG A 244 -28.51 16.81 31.26
C ARG A 244 -29.62 15.97 31.89
N LEU A 245 -29.30 14.82 32.48
CA LEU A 245 -30.27 13.95 33.17
C LEU A 245 -30.89 14.66 34.38
N SER A 246 -30.09 15.40 35.15
CA SER A 246 -30.61 16.22 36.26
C SER A 246 -31.53 17.36 35.80
N LEU A 247 -31.21 18.00 34.67
CA LEU A 247 -32.03 19.06 34.07
C LEU A 247 -33.37 18.52 33.57
N TRP A 248 -33.37 17.36 32.91
CA TRP A 248 -34.61 16.70 32.47
C TRP A 248 -35.43 16.16 33.64
N GLY A 249 -34.78 15.62 34.68
CA GLY A 249 -35.45 15.21 35.91
C GLY A 249 -36.13 16.37 36.63
N LEU A 250 -35.44 17.52 36.75
CA LEU A 250 -36.00 18.73 37.34
C LEU A 250 -37.16 19.29 36.51
N ALA A 251 -37.01 19.36 35.18
CA ALA A 251 -38.08 19.79 34.29
C ALA A 251 -39.32 18.89 34.40
N ALA A 252 -39.13 17.56 34.40
CA ALA A 252 -40.23 16.61 34.56
C ALA A 252 -40.93 16.74 35.93
N SER A 253 -40.16 16.93 37.01
CA SER A 253 -40.74 17.15 38.34
C SER A 253 -41.50 18.49 38.46
N GLY A 254 -41.03 19.54 37.78
CA GLY A 254 -41.73 20.82 37.72
C GLY A 254 -43.05 20.75 36.95
N VAL A 255 -43.08 20.01 35.83
CA VAL A 255 -44.30 19.78 35.05
C VAL A 255 -45.31 18.96 35.86
N ALA A 256 -44.86 17.93 36.59
CA ALA A 256 -45.73 17.13 37.44
C ALA A 256 -46.31 17.94 38.62
N ALA A 257 -45.50 18.79 39.26
CA ALA A 257 -45.95 19.68 40.33
C ALA A 257 -46.97 20.73 39.84
N ALA A 258 -46.74 21.30 38.66
CA ALA A 258 -47.66 22.25 38.04
C ALA A 258 -49.00 21.59 37.65
N ALA A 259 -48.97 20.35 37.16
CA ALA A 259 -50.18 19.60 36.85
C ALA A 259 -51.00 19.26 38.10
N TRP A 260 -50.35 18.99 39.24
CA TRP A 260 -51.02 18.72 40.52
C TRP A 260 -51.64 19.97 41.17
N ALA A 261 -51.09 21.16 40.89
CA ALA A 261 -51.61 22.41 41.44
C ALA A 261 -52.81 22.99 40.65
N LEU A 262 -53.06 22.48 39.45
CA LEU A 262 -54.08 22.99 38.51
C LEU A 262 -55.29 22.05 38.35
N GLY A 263 -55.30 20.89 39.01
CA GLY A 263 -56.42 19.94 39.04
C GLY A 263 -57.00 19.83 40.43
#